data_AF-A0A0K0GA86-F1
#
_entry.id   AF-A0A0K0GA86-F1
#
_cell.length_a   1.000
_cell.length_b   1.000
_cell.length_c   1.000
_cell.angle_alpha   90.00
_cell.angle_beta   90.00
_cell.angle_gamma   90.00
#
_symmetry.space_group_name_H-M   'P 1'
#
loop_
_entity.id
_entity.type
_entity.pdbx_description
1 polymer ?
#
loop_
_entity_poly.entity_id
_entity_poly.type
_entity_poly.pdbx_seq_one_letter_code
_entity_poly.pdbx_strand_id
1 'polypeptide(L)' 'MKSNLRLLSAAKVICGALITIGTLLFLYGFANGYSNVAGVGYGTVMGGVFIFIMSIFLVATEEMLKRKRSGI' A
#
# COMPACT_ATOMS: atom_id res chain seq x y z
N MET A 1 6.17 21.48 -6.58
CA MET A 1 6.44 20.76 -5.30
C MET A 1 5.17 20.29 -4.57
N LYS A 2 3.94 20.65 -4.99
CA LYS A 2 2.69 20.34 -4.26
C LYS A 2 1.95 19.05 -4.67
N SER A 3 2.12 18.53 -5.89
CA SER A 3 1.37 17.34 -6.37
C SER A 3 1.96 16.03 -5.86
N ASN A 4 3.29 15.88 -5.97
CA ASN A 4 3.99 14.62 -5.74
C ASN A 4 3.95 14.19 -4.26
N LEU A 5 4.08 15.15 -3.34
CA LEU A 5 3.96 14.90 -1.89
C LEU A 5 2.53 14.48 -1.50
N ARG A 6 1.50 14.99 -2.20
CA ARG A 6 0.11 14.61 -1.96
C ARG A 6 -0.15 13.17 -2.38
N LEU A 7 0.39 12.75 -3.53
CA LEU A 7 0.22 11.38 -4.01
C LEU A 7 0.91 10.36 -3.09
N LEU A 8 2.15 10.64 -2.68
CA LEU A 8 2.88 9.78 -1.74
C LEU A 8 2.21 9.75 -0.35
N SER A 9 1.68 10.89 0.13
CA SER A 9 0.96 10.95 1.40
C SER A 9 -0.37 10.20 1.34
N ALA A 10 -1.12 10.32 0.24
CA ALA A 10 -2.36 9.58 0.04
C ALA A 10 -2.12 8.07 -0.04
N ALA A 11 -1.11 7.65 -0.81
CA ALA A 11 -0.72 6.25 -0.92
C ALA A 11 -0.27 5.68 0.44
N LYS A 12 0.49 6.44 1.24
CA LYS A 12 0.87 6.05 2.61
C LYS A 12 -0.34 5.82 3.52
N VAL A 13 -1.33 6.70 3.47
CA VAL A 13 -2.55 6.58 4.29
C VAL A 13 -3.37 5.36 3.86
N ILE A 14 -3.53 5.15 2.55
CA ILE A 14 -4.30 4.02 2.00
C ILE A 14 -3.61 2.68 2.33
N CYS A 15 -2.28 2.59 2.14
CA CYS A 15 -1.53 1.38 2.51
C CYS A 15 -1.55 1.13 4.02
N GLY A 16 -1.39 2.17 4.84
CA GLY A 16 -1.48 2.05 6.29
C GLY A 16 -2.83 1.48 6.72
N ALA A 17 -3.93 2.01 6.19
CA ALA A 17 -5.27 1.52 6.48
C ALA A 17 -5.48 0.07 6.02
N LEU A 18 -5.07 -0.28 4.80
CA LEU A 18 -5.20 -1.64 4.24
C LEU A 18 -4.42 -2.69 5.05
N ILE A 19 -3.18 -2.38 5.41
CA ILE A 19 -2.36 -3.29 6.23
C ILE A 19 -2.99 -3.45 7.61
N THR A 20 -3.43 -2.36 8.24
CA THR A 20 -4.04 -2.40 9.58
C THR A 20 -5.32 -3.24 9.59
N ILE A 21 -6.19 -3.06 8.59
CA ILE A 21 -7.42 -3.83 8.42
C ILE A 21 -7.09 -5.31 8.14
N GLY A 22 -6.15 -5.59 7.24
CA GLY A 22 -5.71 -6.96 6.93
C GLY A 22 -5.13 -7.69 8.14
N THR A 23 -4.32 -7.01 8.95
CA THR A 23 -3.76 -7.56 10.19
C THR A 23 -4.85 -7.83 11.23
N LEU A 24 -5.83 -6.94 11.40
CA LEU A 24 -6.98 -7.16 12.29
C LEU A 24 -7.83 -8.35 11.86
N LEU A 25 -8.14 -8.47 10.57
CA LEU A 25 -8.85 -9.62 10.00
C LEU A 25 -8.07 -10.93 10.18
N PHE A 26 -6.76 -10.88 10.02
CA PHE A 26 -5.89 -12.03 10.23
C PHE A 26 -5.90 -12.49 11.70
N LEU A 27 -5.73 -11.56 12.65
CA LEU A 27 -5.81 -11.83 14.09
C LEU A 27 -7.18 -12.39 14.50
N TYR A 28 -8.26 -11.81 13.97
CA TYR A 28 -9.62 -12.26 14.26
C TYR A 28 -9.92 -13.65 13.68
N GLY A 29 -9.49 -13.90 12.44
CA GLY A 29 -9.63 -15.20 11.77
C GLY A 29 -8.81 -16.29 12.45
N PHE A 30 -7.61 -15.97 12.93
CA PHE A 30 -6.75 -16.90 13.66
C PHE A 30 -7.31 -17.22 15.06
N ALA A 31 -7.76 -16.20 15.80
CA ALA A 31 -8.29 -16.37 17.16
C ALA A 31 -9.59 -17.19 17.21
N ASN A 32 -10.47 -17.05 16.20
CA ASN A 32 -11.74 -17.78 16.15
C ASN A 32 -11.66 -19.13 15.41
N GLY A 33 -10.50 -19.51 14.85
CA GLY A 33 -10.34 -20.76 14.09
C GLY A 33 -11.02 -20.76 12.72
N TYR A 34 -11.52 -19.62 12.24
CA TYR A 34 -12.11 -19.50 10.91
C TYR A 34 -11.01 -19.39 9.85
N SER A 35 -10.54 -20.55 9.37
CA SER A 35 -9.48 -20.65 8.36
C SER A 35 -9.78 -19.82 7.09
N ASN A 36 -11.06 -19.72 6.73
CA ASN A 36 -11.51 -18.91 5.58
C ASN A 36 -11.27 -17.40 5.79
N VAL A 37 -11.52 -16.89 7.00
CA VAL A 37 -11.33 -15.48 7.36
C VAL A 37 -9.84 -15.16 7.51
N ALA A 38 -9.06 -16.10 8.05
CA ALA A 38 -7.61 -15.98 8.11
C ALA A 38 -6.99 -15.90 6.70
N GLY A 39 -7.50 -16.68 5.74
CA GLY A 39 -7.10 -16.62 4.33
C GLY A 39 -7.38 -15.25 3.69
N VAL A 40 -8.54 -14.65 3.97
CA VAL A 40 -8.86 -13.28 3.52
C VAL A 40 -7.90 -12.25 4.15
N GLY A 41 -7.56 -12.42 5.43
CA GLY A 41 -6.54 -11.61 6.11
C GLY A 41 -5.19 -11.69 5.40
N TYR A 42 -4.69 -12.89 5.11
CA TYR A 42 -3.45 -13.11 4.36
C TYR A 42 -3.48 -12.45 2.98
N GLY A 43 -4.56 -12.64 2.22
CA GLY A 43 -4.72 -12.03 0.89
C GLY A 43 -4.73 -10.50 0.96
N THR A 44 -5.36 -9.93 1.99
CA THR A 44 -5.41 -8.47 2.20
C THR A 44 -4.04 -7.91 2.55
N VAL A 45 -3.26 -8.61 3.39
CA VAL A 45 -1.90 -8.19 3.73
C VAL A 45 -0.97 -8.30 2.51
N MET A 46 -1.00 -9.43 1.79
CA MET A 46 -0.19 -9.62 0.58
C MET A 46 -0.54 -8.60 -0.51
N GLY A 47 -1.83 -8.34 -0.74
CA GLY A 47 -2.29 -7.31 -1.67
C GLY A 47 -1.88 -5.90 -1.22
N GLY A 48 -1.96 -5.61 0.07
CA GLY A 48 -1.54 -4.34 0.66
C GLY A 48 -0.05 -4.07 0.44
N VAL A 49 0.81 -5.08 0.60
CA VAL A 49 2.25 -4.99 0.31
C VAL A 49 2.49 -4.75 -1.18
N PHE A 50 1.73 -5.40 -2.06
CA PHE A 50 1.87 -5.23 -3.51
C PHE A 50 1.53 -3.79 -3.95
N ILE A 51 0.43 -3.23 -3.42
CA ILE A 51 0.02 -1.84 -3.67
C ILE A 51 1.06 -0.85 -3.11
N PHE A 52 1.69 -1.19 -1.98
CA PHE A 52 2.74 -0.37 -1.39
C PHE A 52 3.97 -0.26 -2.30
N ILE A 53 4.46 -1.40 -2.80
CA ILE A 53 5.58 -1.45 -3.73
C ILE A 53 5.25 -0.66 -5.01
N MET A 54 4.05 -0.89 -5.58
CA MET A 54 3.58 -0.18 -6.77
C MET A 54 3.54 1.33 -6.56
N SER A 55 3.07 1.79 -5.40
CA SER A 55 3.04 3.22 -5.06
C SER A 55 4.44 3.85 -5.00
N ILE A 56 5.42 3.12 -4.46
CA ILE A 56 6.82 3.57 -4.43
C ILE A 56 7.37 3.70 -5.86
N PHE A 57 7.13 2.71 -6.71
CA PHE A 57 7.56 2.75 -8.11
C PHE A 57 6.95 3.92 -8.88
N LEU A 58 5.67 4.20 -8.65
CA LEU A 58 4.98 5.30 -9.31
C LEU A 58 5.58 6.66 -8.91
N VAL A 59 5.87 6.85 -7.62
CA VAL A 59 6.54 8.06 -7.11
C VAL A 59 7.95 8.19 -7.68
N ALA A 60 8.73 7.11 -7.72
CA ALA A 60 10.06 7.12 -8.33
C ALA A 60 10.00 7.47 -9.83
N THR A 61 9.01 6.93 -10.55
CA THR A 61 8.81 7.23 -11.98
C THR A 61 8.43 8.69 -12.19
N GLU A 62 7.55 9.25 -11.36
CA GLU A 62 7.19 10.67 -11.42
C GLU A 62 8.40 11.58 -11.17
N GLU A 63 9.29 11.22 -10.25
CA GLU A 63 10.54 11.96 -10.01
C GLU A 63 11.47 11.91 -11.23
N MET A 64 11.65 10.74 -11.84
CA MET A 64 12.47 10.58 -13.05
C MET A 64 11.91 11.35 -14.23
N LEU A 65 10.59 11.30 -14.45
CA LEU A 65 9.90 12.02 -15.52
C LEU A 65 9.99 13.54 -15.31
N LYS A 66 9.93 13.99 -14.06
CA LYS A 66 10.12 15.39 -13.70
C LYS A 66 11.55 15.86 -13.94
N ARG A 67 12.57 15.06 -13.62
CA ARG A 67 13.98 15.35 -13.94
C ARG A 67 14.16 15.52 -15.45
N LYS A 68 13.68 14.55 -16.23
CA LYS A 68 13.70 14.59 -17.71
C LYS A 68 13.00 15.81 -18.31
N ARG A 69 11.86 16.25 -17.74
CA ARG A 69 11.15 17.46 -18.18
C ARG A 69 11.87 18.75 -17.77
N SER A 70 12.61 18.74 -16.67
CA SER A 70 13.37 19.88 -16.15
C SER A 70 14.66 20.15 -16.94
N GLY A 71 15.00 19.33 -17.94
CA GLY A 71 16.21 19.54 -18.76
C GLY A 71 17.53 19.28 -18.04
N ILE A 72 17.50 18.49 -16.94
CA ILE A 72 18.67 17.94 -16.26
C ILE A 72 18.58 16.43 -16.29
#